data_AF-A0A521UR01-F1
#
_entry.id   AF-A0A521UR01-F1
#
_cell.length_a   1.000
_cell.length_b   1.000
_cell.length_c   1.000
_cell.angle_alpha   90.00
_cell.angle_beta   90.00
_cell.angle_gamma   90.00
#
_symmetry.space_group_name_H-M   'P 1'
#
loop_
_entity.id
_entity.type
_entity.pdbx_description
1 polymer ?
#
loop_
_entity_poly.entity_id
_entity_poly.type
_entity_poly.pdbx_seq_one_letter_code
_entity_poly.pdbx_strand_id
1 'polypeptide(L)' 'MITNIYEVDAFTGRRGKLVMTIESDYRFEKGDEFVIDQGGGHLALRVMKVRMILQPDEIRREIDAIHL' A
#
# COMPACT_ATOMS: atom_id res chain seq x y z
N MET A 1 8.41 5.23 -9.18
CA MET A 1 8.98 4.77 -7.88
C MET A 1 8.38 3.43 -7.44
N ILE A 2 9.18 2.45 -6.98
CA ILE A 2 8.67 1.15 -6.49
C ILE A 2 7.85 1.34 -5.20
N THR A 3 6.65 0.77 -5.19
CA THR A 3 5.68 0.88 -4.10
C THR A 3 5.14 -0.49 -3.71
N ASN A 4 5.41 -0.90 -2.47
CA ASN A 4 4.90 -2.13 -1.89
C ASN A 4 3.67 -1.84 -1.04
N ILE A 5 2.54 -2.48 -1.34
CA ILE A 5 1.28 -2.31 -0.63
C ILE A 5 1.03 -3.53 0.24
N TYR A 6 0.90 -3.31 1.54
CA TYR A 6 0.63 -4.32 2.55
C TYR A 6 -0.78 -4.15 3.11
N GLU A 7 -1.47 -5.26 3.30
CA GLU A 7 -2.71 -5.29 4.06
C GLU A 7 -2.41 -5.21 5.56
N VAL A 8 -3.23 -4.48 6.28
CA VAL A 8 -3.12 -4.28 7.72
C VAL A 8 -4.44 -4.61 8.38
N ASP A 9 -4.37 -5.29 9.52
CA ASP A 9 -5.54 -5.54 10.34
C ASP A 9 -6.06 -4.22 10.95
N ALA A 10 -7.33 -3.92 10.70
CA ALA A 10 -7.93 -2.62 11.04
C ALA A 10 -8.01 -2.35 12.56
N PHE A 11 -7.99 -3.38 13.40
CA PHE A 11 -8.15 -3.26 14.85
C PHE A 11 -6.82 -3.26 15.60
N THR A 12 -5.87 -4.08 15.14
CA THR A 12 -4.57 -4.27 15.78
C THR A 12 -3.47 -3.42 15.15
N GLY A 13 -3.68 -2.90 13.93
CA GLY A 13 -2.68 -2.15 13.18
C GLY A 13 -1.47 -3.01 12.76
N ARG A 14 -1.56 -4.33 12.90
CA ARG A 14 -0.48 -5.25 12.55
C ARG A 14 -0.43 -5.42 11.04
N ARG A 15 0.74 -5.13 10.48
CA ARG A 15 1.04 -5.40 9.08
C ARG A 15 0.94 -6.90 8.81
N GLY A 16 0.14 -7.25 7.81
CA GLY A 16 -0.03 -8.58 7.29
C GLY A 16 0.72 -8.79 5.97
N LYS A 17 0.00 -9.32 4.98
CA LYS A 17 0.56 -9.80 3.71
C LYS A 17 0.86 -8.64 2.75
N LEU A 18 1.90 -8.80 1.92
CA LEU A 18 2.10 -8.00 0.72
C LEU A 18 0.98 -8.29 -0.29
N VAL A 19 0.18 -7.28 -0.59
CA VAL A 19 -0.92 -7.34 -1.55
C VAL A 19 -0.40 -7.20 -2.97
N MET A 20 0.44 -6.20 -3.21
CA MET A 20 0.91 -5.84 -4.55
C MET A 20 2.20 -5.03 -4.48
N THR A 21 3.01 -5.13 -5.54
CA THR A 21 4.09 -4.18 -5.83
C THR A 21 3.76 -3.47 -7.13
N ILE A 22 3.80 -2.14 -7.12
CA ILE A 22 3.60 -1.32 -8.31
C ILE A 22 4.74 -0.34 -8.49
N GLU A 23 5.03 0.01 -9.74
CA GLU A 23 5.83 1.18 -10.04
C GLU A 23 4.89 2.35 -10.33
N SER A 24 4.94 3.37 -9.49
CA SER A 24 4.08 4.54 -9.64
C SER A 24 4.73 5.78 -9.08
N ASP A 25 4.48 6.91 -9.73
CA ASP A 25 4.88 8.24 -9.27
C ASP A 25 3.74 8.96 -8.55
N TYR A 26 2.55 8.35 -8.47
CA TYR A 26 1.45 8.88 -7.68
C TYR A 26 1.90 9.04 -6.22
N ARG A 27 1.57 10.17 -5.59
CA ARG A 27 1.91 10.47 -4.20
C ARG A 27 0.75 10.06 -3.29
N PHE A 28 0.76 8.80 -2.83
CA PHE A 28 -0.22 8.33 -1.85
C PHE A 28 -0.10 9.08 -0.53
N GLU A 29 -1.24 9.43 0.05
CA GLU A 29 -1.35 10.06 1.36
C GLU A 29 -2.27 9.23 2.27
N LYS A 30 -2.14 9.45 3.59
CA LYS A 30 -3.01 8.77 4.55
C LYS A 30 -4.47 9.20 4.31
N GLY A 31 -5.36 8.22 4.21
CA GLY A 31 -6.77 8.45 3.92
C GLY A 31 -7.13 8.28 2.44
N ASP A 32 -6.15 8.20 1.53
CA ASP A 32 -6.42 7.90 0.13
C ASP A 32 -7.11 6.54 0.00
N GLU A 33 -8.05 6.47 -0.92
CA GLU A 33 -8.78 5.26 -1.27
C GLU A 33 -8.48 4.87 -2.71
N PHE A 34 -8.25 3.59 -2.95
CA PHE A 34 -7.98 3.08 -4.28
C PHE A 34 -8.49 1.65 -4.43
N VAL A 35 -8.72 1.25 -5.67
CA VAL A 35 -9.24 -0.07 -6.02
C VAL A 35 -8.19 -0.80 -6.85
N ILE A 36 -7.96 -2.06 -6.50
CA ILE A 36 -7.15 -2.98 -7.30
C ILE A 36 -8.10 -3.93 -8.02
N ASP A 37 -8.05 -3.93 -9.35
CA ASP A 37 -8.77 -4.92 -10.16
C ASP A 37 -7.98 -6.24 -10.22
N GLN A 38 -8.62 -7.34 -9.83
CA GLN A 38 -8.00 -8.67 -9.74
C GLN A 38 -8.77 -9.69 -10.58
N GLY A 39 -9.00 -9.44 -11.87
CA GLY A 39 -9.44 -10.43 -12.88
C GLY A 39 -10.72 -11.23 -12.60
N GLY A 40 -11.39 -10.96 -11.48
CA GLY A 40 -12.51 -11.71 -10.90
C GLY A 40 -13.06 -11.03 -9.64
N GLY A 41 -12.63 -9.81 -9.34
CA GLY A 41 -13.06 -9.03 -8.18
C GLY A 41 -12.29 -7.72 -8.04
N HIS A 42 -12.77 -6.88 -7.14
CA HIS A 42 -12.14 -5.61 -6.79
C HIS A 42 -11.76 -5.64 -5.32
N LEU A 43 -10.53 -5.21 -5.04
CA LEU A 43 -10.04 -5.02 -3.68
C LEU A 43 -9.96 -3.52 -3.41
N ALA A 44 -10.90 -3.02 -2.62
CA ALA A 44 -10.94 -1.61 -2.21
C ALA A 44 -10.09 -1.43 -0.94
N LEU A 45 -9.16 -0.47 -0.99
CA LEU A 45 -8.19 -0.24 0.06
C LEU A 45 -8.17 1.22 0.47
N ARG A 46 -8.01 1.48 1.78
CA ARG A 46 -7.72 2.82 2.32
C ARG A 46 -6.31 2.85 2.91
N VAL A 47 -5.52 3.83 2.50
CA VAL A 47 -4.17 4.06 3.01
C VAL A 47 -4.22 4.47 4.48
N MET A 48 -3.56 3.69 5.33
CA MET A 48 -3.40 4.00 6.76
C MET A 48 -2.07 4.66 7.06
N LYS A 49 -1.01 4.24 6.37
CA LYS A 49 0.33 4.78 6.57
C LYS A 49 1.17 4.62 5.31
N VAL A 50 1.98 5.65 5.05
CA VAL A 50 2.99 5.65 3.99
C VAL A 50 4.36 5.77 4.64
N ARG A 51 5.31 4.94 4.21
CA ARG A 51 6.71 4.98 4.62
C ARG A 51 7.60 5.05 3.39
N MET A 52 8.57 5.94 3.43
CA MET A 52 9.68 5.97 2.47
C MET A 52 10.85 5.24 3.09
N ILE A 53 11.41 4.28 2.36
CA ILE A 53 12.65 3.61 2.71
C ILE A 53 13.72 4.13 1.75
N LEU A 54 14.71 4.77 2.34
CA LEU A 54 15.87 5.30 1.63
C LEU A 54 17.06 4.38 1.95
N GLN A 55 17.57 3.73 0.91
CA GLN A 55 18.84 3.02 0.93
C GLN A 55 19.81 3.74 -0.02
N PRO A 56 21.13 3.53 0.10
CA PRO A 56 22.12 4.25 -0.72
C PRO A 56 21.83 4.21 -2.22
N ASP A 57 21.29 3.09 -2.72
CA ASP A 57 21.04 2.86 -4.15
C ASP A 57 19.56 2.68 -4.50
N GLU A 58 18.66 2.75 -3.51
CA GLU A 58 17.22 2.47 -3.72
C GLU A 58 16.34 3.40 -2.89
N ILE A 59 15.36 4.00 -3.55
CA ILE A 59 14.23 4.65 -2.88
C ILE A 59 12.99 3.83 -3.18
N ARG A 60 12.37 3.30 -2.12
CA ARG A 60 11.10 2.58 -2.23
C ARG A 60 10.08 3.08 -1.24
N ARG A 61 8.82 2.93 -1.60
CA ARG A 61 7.68 3.25 -0.75
C ARG A 61 7.04 1.98 -0.24
N GLU A 62 6.63 2.00 1.01
CA GLU A 62 5.75 0.99 1.59
C GLU A 62 4.46 1.65 2.06
N ILE A 63 3.33 1.05 1.69
CA ILE A 63 1.99 1.46 2.04
C ILE A 63 1.39 0.38 2.92
N ASP A 64 0.85 0.79 4.05
CA ASP A 64 -0.02 -0.03 4.88
C ASP A 64 -1.46 0.43 4.62
N ALA A 65 -2.32 -0.49 4.19
CA ALA A 65 -3.71 -0.21 3.86
C ALA A 65 -4.66 -1.20 4.52
N ILE A 66 -5.88 -0.75 4.79
CA ILE A 66 -6.98 -1.59 5.28
C ILE A 66 -7.96 -1.86 4.14
N HIS A 67 -8.57 -3.04 4.14
CA HIS A 67 -9.71 -3.34 3.27
C HIS A 67 -10.93 -2.53 3.73
N LEU A 68 -11.65 -1.97 2.76
CA LEU A 68 -12.93 -1.27 2.93
C LEU A 68 -14.14 -2.22 2.87
#